data_AF-A0A2V5MWT8-F1
#
_entry.id   AF-A0A2V5MWT8-F1
#
_cell.length_a   1.000
_cell.length_b   1.000
_cell.length_c   1.000
_cell.angle_alpha   90.00
_cell.angle_beta   90.00
_cell.angle_gamma   90.00
#
_symmetry.space_group_name_H-M   'P 1'
#
loop_
_entity.id
_entity.type
_entity.pdbx_description
1 polymer ?
#
loop_
_entity_poly.entity_id
_entity_poly.type
_entity_poly.pdbx_seq_one_letter_code
_entity_poly.pdbx_strand_id
1 'polypeptide(L)'
;LICAAARELLPRGFIFDTQKAEFPAPKTPAEALKAFRTKADLEVELVAAEPLVVDPVAIDFGADGKLWVVEMHDYPTGLDGNWKPGGHVKYLEDTNGDGKYGRATCSWTICHFLRD
;
A
#
# COMPACT_ATOMS: atom_id res chain seq x y z
N LEU A 1 10.05 10.64 -4.00
CA LEU A 1 9.43 10.97 -5.29
C LEU A 1 7.95 11.28 -5.18
N ILE A 2 7.13 10.55 -4.41
CA ILE A 2 5.73 10.98 -4.17
C ILE A 2 5.64 12.10 -3.11
N CYS A 3 6.20 11.95 -1.91
CA CYS A 3 6.10 13.00 -0.89
C CYS A 3 6.84 14.30 -1.28
N ALA A 4 7.96 14.19 -2.02
CA ALA A 4 8.64 15.36 -2.59
C ALA A 4 7.80 16.06 -3.66
N ALA A 5 7.20 15.31 -4.59
CA ALA A 5 6.27 15.88 -5.58
C ALA A 5 5.03 16.48 -4.92
N ALA A 6 4.47 15.82 -3.90
CA ALA A 6 3.36 16.35 -3.11
C ALA A 6 3.74 17.68 -2.45
N ARG A 7 4.93 17.78 -1.84
CA ARG A 7 5.44 19.02 -1.26
C ARG A 7 5.59 20.16 -2.29
N GLU A 8 6.02 19.85 -3.51
CA GLU A 8 6.22 20.84 -4.57
C GLU A 8 4.91 21.28 -5.23
N LEU A 9 3.99 20.35 -5.46
CA LEU A 9 2.76 20.58 -6.23
C LEU A 9 1.59 21.05 -5.37
N LEU A 10 1.55 20.71 -4.08
CA LEU A 10 0.43 21.05 -3.23
C LEU A 10 0.58 22.50 -2.70
N PRO A 11 -0.50 23.31 -2.71
CA PRO A 11 -0.50 24.63 -2.09
C PRO A 11 -0.05 24.55 -0.63
N ARG A 12 0.65 25.56 -0.11
CA ARG A 12 1.08 25.61 1.31
C ARG A 12 -0.08 25.47 2.31
N GLY A 13 -1.30 25.86 1.92
CA GLY A 13 -2.52 25.67 2.70
C GLY A 13 -3.23 24.34 2.52
N PHE A 14 -2.70 23.43 1.67
CA PHE A 14 -3.22 22.08 1.44
C PHE A 14 -2.59 21.04 2.38
N ILE A 15 -1.59 21.45 3.18
CA ILE A 15 -1.20 20.68 4.35
C ILE A 15 -2.42 20.66 5.25
N PHE A 16 -3.08 19.50 5.30
CA PHE A 16 -4.36 19.25 5.95
C PHE A 16 -4.53 20.18 7.14
N ASP A 17 -5.51 21.09 7.05
CA ASP A 17 -6.06 21.70 8.25
C ASP A 17 -6.36 20.54 9.18
N THR A 18 -5.68 20.47 10.32
CA THR A 18 -5.91 19.49 11.39
C THR A 18 -7.30 19.67 12.02
N GLN A 19 -8.27 20.19 11.28
CA GLN A 19 -9.66 19.89 11.52
C GLN A 19 -9.79 18.37 11.55
N LYS A 20 -9.96 17.88 12.78
CA LYS A 20 -10.29 16.51 13.12
C LYS A 20 -11.49 16.06 12.29
N ALA A 21 -11.25 15.60 11.07
CA ALA A 21 -12.17 14.71 10.42
C ALA A 21 -12.18 13.45 11.30
N GLU A 22 -13.28 13.21 12.00
CA GLU A 22 -13.50 11.96 12.73
C GLU A 22 -13.65 10.85 11.69
N PHE A 23 -12.54 10.21 11.37
CA PHE A 23 -12.55 8.99 10.56
C PHE A 23 -12.96 7.82 11.47
N PRO A 24 -13.81 6.90 10.98
CA PRO A 24 -14.06 5.66 11.69
C PRO A 24 -12.74 4.91 11.87
N ALA A 25 -12.63 4.13 12.95
CA ALA A 25 -11.47 3.27 13.16
C ALA A 25 -11.26 2.34 11.95
N PRO A 26 -10.00 2.00 11.62
CA PRO A 26 -9.70 1.01 10.60
C PRO A 26 -10.42 -0.31 10.90
N LYS A 27 -10.95 -0.95 9.86
CA LYS A 27 -11.55 -2.28 9.96
C LYS A 27 -10.46 -3.33 9.95
N THR A 28 -10.69 -4.46 10.62
CA THR A 28 -9.89 -5.67 10.35
C THR A 28 -10.08 -6.13 8.90
N PRO A 29 -9.15 -6.91 8.32
CA PRO A 29 -9.31 -7.43 6.95
C PRO A 29 -10.64 -8.19 6.75
N ALA A 30 -11.07 -8.98 7.75
CA ALA A 30 -12.32 -9.71 7.71
C ALA A 30 -13.57 -8.80 7.75
N GLU A 31 -13.52 -7.71 8.50
CA GLU A 31 -14.60 -6.71 8.54
C GLU A 31 -14.64 -5.84 7.27
N ALA A 32 -13.47 -5.53 6.71
CA ALA A 32 -13.36 -4.83 5.44
C ALA A 32 -13.96 -5.66 4.31
N LEU A 33 -13.65 -6.97 4.25
CA LEU A 33 -14.21 -7.89 3.26
C LEU A 33 -15.74 -7.89 3.26
N LYS A 34 -16.35 -7.94 4.45
CA LYS A 34 -17.82 -7.89 4.63
C LYS A 34 -18.46 -6.58 4.19
N ALA A 35 -17.67 -5.52 4.03
CA ALA A 35 -18.17 -4.20 3.64
C ALA A 35 -18.20 -4.00 2.11
N PHE A 36 -17.54 -4.87 1.33
CA PHE A 36 -17.58 -4.80 -0.13
C PHE A 36 -18.96 -5.19 -0.65
N ARG A 37 -19.34 -4.57 -1.77
CA ARG A 37 -20.55 -4.90 -2.53
C ARG A 37 -20.13 -5.10 -3.97
N THR A 38 -20.46 -6.25 -4.53
CA THR A 38 -20.20 -6.59 -5.93
C THR A 38 -21.49 -6.89 -6.66
N LYS A 39 -21.40 -7.01 -8.00
CA LYS A 39 -22.47 -7.58 -8.80
C LYS A 39 -22.64 -9.06 -8.44
N ALA A 40 -23.82 -9.61 -8.72
CA ALA A 40 -24.16 -11.00 -8.37
C ALA A 40 -23.26 -12.07 -9.03
N ASP A 41 -22.56 -11.70 -10.10
CA ASP A 41 -21.65 -12.55 -10.88
C ASP A 41 -20.17 -12.37 -10.49
N LEU A 42 -19.87 -11.60 -9.44
CA LEU A 42 -18.51 -11.31 -8.98
C LEU A 42 -18.35 -11.60 -7.48
N GLU A 43 -17.24 -12.23 -7.13
CA GLU A 43 -16.82 -12.50 -5.76
C GLU A 43 -15.57 -11.68 -5.41
N VAL A 44 -15.45 -11.30 -4.13
CA VAL A 44 -14.24 -10.66 -3.58
C VAL A 44 -13.65 -11.60 -2.56
N GLU A 45 -12.35 -11.85 -2.68
CA GLU A 45 -11.60 -12.68 -1.75
C GLU A 45 -10.46 -11.89 -1.12
N LEU A 46 -10.19 -12.17 0.15
CA LEU A 46 -9.02 -11.65 0.84
C LEU A 46 -7.81 -12.55 0.53
N VAL A 47 -6.88 -12.01 -0.28
CA VAL A 47 -5.68 -12.75 -0.73
C VAL A 47 -4.39 -12.31 -0.03
N ALA A 48 -4.35 -11.11 0.53
CA ALA A 48 -3.23 -10.57 1.31
C ALA A 48 -3.71 -9.43 2.23
N ALA A 49 -3.08 -9.29 3.40
CA ALA A 49 -3.30 -8.22 4.36
C ALA A 49 -2.02 -8.02 5.19
N GLU A 50 -2.05 -7.11 6.16
CA GLU A 50 -0.97 -6.95 7.12
C GLU A 50 -0.65 -8.29 7.83
N PRO A 51 0.64 -8.62 8.03
CA PRO A 51 1.84 -7.81 7.78
C PRO A 51 2.44 -7.98 6.37
N LEU A 52 1.82 -8.76 5.47
CA LEU A 52 2.38 -9.02 4.14
C LEU A 52 2.43 -7.74 3.30
N VAL A 53 1.34 -6.98 3.34
CA VAL A 53 1.17 -5.71 2.62
C VAL A 53 0.84 -4.60 3.61
N VAL A 54 1.47 -3.44 3.45
CA VAL A 54 1.26 -2.23 4.25
C VAL A 54 1.28 -1.02 3.30
N ASP A 55 0.26 -0.16 3.37
CA ASP A 55 0.11 1.03 2.54
C ASP A 55 0.35 0.81 1.02
N PRO A 56 -0.35 -0.14 0.36
CA PRO A 56 -0.14 -0.44 -1.05
C PRO A 56 -0.67 0.70 -1.94
N VAL A 57 0.12 1.10 -2.93
CA VAL A 57 -0.24 2.15 -3.91
C VAL A 57 -0.32 1.64 -5.34
N ALA A 58 0.36 0.54 -5.66
CA ALA A 58 0.28 -0.12 -6.96
C ALA A 58 0.60 -1.62 -6.82
N ILE A 59 -0.02 -2.44 -7.67
CA ILE A 59 0.24 -3.87 -7.74
C ILE A 59 0.33 -4.33 -9.20
N ASP A 60 1.08 -5.41 -9.44
CA ASP A 60 1.08 -6.13 -10.73
C ASP A 60 1.45 -7.61 -10.54
N PHE A 61 1.03 -8.47 -11.47
CA PHE A 61 1.39 -9.89 -11.47
C PHE A 61 2.59 -10.14 -12.38
N GLY A 62 3.67 -10.64 -11.80
CA GLY A 62 4.86 -11.04 -12.55
C GLY A 62 4.60 -12.27 -13.42
N ALA A 63 5.38 -12.42 -14.50
CA ALA A 63 5.35 -13.62 -15.34
C ALA A 63 5.74 -14.91 -14.58
N ASP A 64 6.35 -14.76 -13.39
CA ASP A 64 6.67 -15.83 -12.44
C ASP A 64 5.53 -16.14 -11.46
N GLY A 65 4.36 -15.51 -11.62
CA GLY A 65 3.17 -15.71 -10.78
C GLY A 65 3.19 -14.96 -9.45
N LYS A 66 4.25 -14.18 -9.17
CA LYS A 66 4.34 -13.40 -7.94
C LYS A 66 3.52 -12.13 -8.03
N LEU A 67 2.90 -11.73 -6.92
CA LEU A 67 2.23 -10.43 -6.82
C LEU A 67 3.24 -9.37 -6.36
N TRP A 68 3.58 -8.45 -7.25
CA TRP A 68 4.42 -7.31 -6.95
C TRP A 68 3.58 -6.19 -6.34
N VAL A 69 4.11 -5.55 -5.29
CA VAL A 69 3.41 -4.52 -4.53
C VAL A 69 4.37 -3.36 -4.28
N VAL A 70 3.93 -2.16 -4.62
CA VAL A 70 4.58 -0.90 -4.25
C VAL A 70 3.88 -0.34 -3.02
N GLU A 71 4.64 -0.05 -1.98
CA GLU A 71 4.15 0.44 -0.69
C GLU A 71 4.67 1.85 -0.39
N MET A 72 3.87 2.65 0.30
CA MET A 72 4.17 4.05 0.61
C MET A 72 4.02 4.36 2.11
N HIS A 73 4.89 3.76 2.92
CA HIS A 73 4.91 3.94 4.39
C HIS A 73 5.24 5.38 4.83
N ASP A 74 5.75 6.19 3.93
CA ASP A 74 6.25 7.55 4.17
C ASP A 74 5.22 8.63 3.84
N TYR A 75 3.97 8.28 3.55
CA TYR A 75 2.93 9.25 3.26
C TYR A 75 2.20 9.74 4.53
N PRO A 76 1.79 11.02 4.58
CA PRO A 76 2.09 12.10 3.65
C PRO A 76 3.41 12.84 3.94
N THR A 77 3.96 12.66 5.15
CA THR A 77 4.95 13.58 5.73
C THR A 77 6.37 13.01 5.85
N GLY A 78 6.62 11.81 5.33
CA GLY A 78 7.87 11.07 5.52
C GLY A 78 7.83 10.16 6.75
N LEU A 79 8.74 9.18 6.81
CA LEU A 79 8.86 8.25 7.95
C LEU A 79 9.14 8.95 9.29
N ASP A 80 9.68 10.17 9.26
CA ASP A 80 10.07 10.96 10.43
C ASP A 80 9.32 12.30 10.53
N GLY A 81 8.28 12.51 9.71
CA GLY A 81 7.58 13.79 9.61
C GLY A 81 8.38 14.92 8.92
N ASN A 82 9.61 14.65 8.47
CA ASN A 82 10.50 15.58 7.80
C ASN A 82 10.85 15.11 6.38
N TRP A 83 9.89 14.50 5.69
CA TRP A 83 10.00 14.08 4.29
C TRP A 83 11.06 12.97 4.06
N LYS A 84 11.49 12.25 5.10
CA LYS A 84 12.34 11.07 4.93
C LYS A 84 11.61 9.99 4.11
N PRO A 85 12.17 9.56 2.97
CA PRO A 85 11.53 8.55 2.15
C PRO A 85 11.50 7.17 2.80
N GLY A 86 10.48 6.39 2.49
CA GLY A 86 10.23 5.09 3.11
C GLY A 86 9.40 4.12 2.29
N GLY A 87 9.18 4.39 1.01
CA GLY A 87 8.46 3.46 0.16
C GLY A 87 9.25 2.16 -0.09
N HIS A 88 8.52 1.04 -0.21
CA HIS A 88 9.08 -0.29 -0.45
C HIS A 88 8.53 -0.90 -1.73
N VAL A 89 9.30 -1.80 -2.33
CA VAL A 89 8.81 -2.73 -3.34
C VAL A 89 8.94 -4.13 -2.77
N LYS A 90 7.82 -4.82 -2.67
CA LYS A 90 7.73 -6.21 -2.26
C LYS A 90 7.23 -7.06 -3.41
N TYR A 91 7.54 -8.35 -3.34
CA TYR A 91 6.75 -9.36 -4.04
C TYR A 91 6.22 -10.37 -3.02
N LEU A 92 5.06 -10.92 -3.35
CA LEU A 92 4.32 -11.88 -2.55
C LEU A 92 4.27 -13.22 -3.28
N GLU A 93 4.41 -14.30 -2.51
CA GLU A 93 4.40 -15.67 -2.99
C GLU A 93 3.29 -16.47 -2.30
N ASP A 94 2.48 -17.14 -3.11
CA ASP A 94 1.64 -18.24 -2.68
C ASP A 94 2.50 -19.50 -2.64
N THR A 95 2.69 -20.04 -1.43
CA THR A 95 3.56 -21.19 -1.19
C THR A 95 2.84 -22.53 -1.18
N ASN A 96 1.50 -22.55 -1.19
CA ASN A 96 0.68 -23.76 -1.07
C ASN A 96 -0.29 -23.94 -2.25
N GLY A 97 -0.42 -22.96 -3.14
CA GLY A 97 -1.26 -23.00 -4.32
C GLY A 97 -2.75 -22.79 -4.03
N ASP A 98 -3.10 -22.20 -2.88
CA ASP A 98 -4.50 -21.93 -2.50
C ASP A 98 -5.02 -20.55 -2.94
N GLY A 99 -4.21 -19.78 -3.66
CA GLY A 99 -4.53 -18.44 -4.12
C GLY A 99 -4.34 -17.35 -3.06
N LYS A 100 -3.87 -17.70 -1.85
CA LYS A 100 -3.58 -16.76 -0.78
C LYS A 100 -2.07 -16.64 -0.59
N TYR A 101 -1.61 -15.40 -0.59
CA TYR A 101 -0.19 -15.14 -0.42
C TYR A 101 0.22 -15.37 1.03
N GLY A 102 1.28 -16.15 1.24
CA GLY A 102 1.76 -16.53 2.57
C GLY A 102 3.13 -15.94 2.93
N ARG A 103 3.90 -15.49 1.93
CA ARG A 103 5.25 -14.97 2.12
C ARG A 103 5.44 -13.68 1.35
N ALA A 104 6.00 -12.67 2.02
CA ALA A 104 6.39 -11.40 1.41
C ALA A 104 7.91 -11.25 1.51
N THR A 105 8.54 -10.81 0.42
CA THR A 105 9.96 -10.45 0.40
C THR A 105 10.10 -8.99 -0.03
N CYS A 106 10.74 -8.18 0.80
CA CYS A 106 11.07 -6.80 0.46
C CYS A 106 12.34 -6.80 -0.38
N SER A 107 12.21 -6.39 -1.65
CA SER A 107 13.32 -6.40 -2.59
C SER A 107 14.07 -5.06 -2.58
N TRP A 108 13.37 -3.94 -2.42
CA TRP A 108 13.98 -2.60 -2.57
C TRP A 108 13.28 -1.52 -1.74
N THR A 109 14.02 -0.49 -1.35
CA THR A 109 13.46 0.81 -0.94
C THR A 109 13.41 1.73 -2.17
N ILE A 110 12.26 2.32 -2.46
CA ILE A 110 11.96 3.09 -3.70
C ILE A 110 12.96 4.23 -3.94
N CYS A 111 13.59 4.75 -2.88
CA CYS A 111 14.60 5.80 -3.00
C CYS A 111 15.84 5.42 -3.81
N HIS A 112 16.14 4.13 -3.96
CA HIS A 112 17.19 3.61 -4.84
C HIS A 112 16.67 3.33 -6.26
N PHE A 113 15.47 2.74 -6.39
CA PHE A 113 14.95 2.26 -7.67
C PHE A 113 14.73 3.34 -8.74
N LEU A 114 14.41 4.57 -8.35
CA LEU A 114 14.11 5.66 -9.31
C LEU A 114 15.33 6.54 -9.64
N ARG A 115 16.54 6.14 -9.23
CA ARG A 115 17.79 6.82 -9.61
C ARG A 115 18.66 6.01 -10.57
N ASP A 116 18.29 4.77 -10.84
CA ASP A 116 18.89 3.88 -11.83
C ASP A 116 17.91 3.70 -13.02
#